data_AF-W9T6S9-F1
#
_entry.id   AF-W9T6S9-F1
#
_cell.length_a   1.000
_cell.length_b   1.000
_cell.length_c   1.000
_cell.angle_alpha   90.00
_cell.angle_beta   90.00
_cell.angle_gamma   90.00
#
_symmetry.space_group_name_H-M   'P 1'
#
loop_
_entity.id
_entity.type
_entity.pdbx_description
1 polymer ?
#
loop_
_entity_poly.entity_id
_entity_poly.type
_entity_poly.pdbx_seq_one_letter_code
_entity_poly.pdbx_strand_id
1 'polypeptide(L)'
;MMLEFLASHALAFVLSAALVGLLVGSFLNVVIHRLPVMMRRDWRMQAREYLEYPPEPAGERFNLLLPGSHCPRCGHEIRSWENIPLLSWLALRGKCSSCKAPISARYPLVELACGLLSGYVAWHFGFSWQAGAMLLLTWGLLAMSMIDVDHQLLPDALVLPLLWLGLILNDFGLFVSLESALWGRWRGT
;
A
#
# COMPACT_ATOMS: atom_id res chain seq x y z
N MET A 1 -24.21 7.00 -15.44
CA MET A 1 -24.10 8.35 -14.83
C MET A 1 -22.72 8.63 -14.21
N MET A 2 -22.31 8.02 -13.09
CA MET A 2 -21.01 8.35 -12.46
C MET A 2 -19.77 7.93 -13.28
N LEU A 3 -19.77 6.70 -13.82
CA LEU A 3 -18.64 6.21 -14.64
C LEU A 3 -18.50 7.02 -15.94
N GLU A 4 -19.62 7.38 -16.57
CA GLU A 4 -19.64 8.23 -17.77
C GLU A 4 -19.14 9.64 -17.46
N PHE A 5 -19.47 10.18 -16.29
CA PHE A 5 -18.94 11.48 -15.85
C PHE A 5 -17.43 11.43 -15.66
N LEU A 6 -16.90 10.40 -14.99
CA LEU A 6 -15.46 10.22 -14.82
C LEU A 6 -14.73 9.99 -16.15
N ALA A 7 -15.35 9.25 -17.08
CA ALA A 7 -14.80 9.03 -18.40
C ALA A 7 -14.76 10.31 -19.26
N SER A 8 -15.73 11.21 -19.08
CA SER A 8 -15.82 12.47 -19.82
C SER A 8 -15.03 13.62 -19.19
N HIS A 9 -14.71 13.56 -17.89
CA HIS A 9 -14.04 14.63 -17.16
C HIS A 9 -12.72 14.15 -16.55
N ALA A 10 -11.63 14.33 -17.30
CA ALA A 10 -10.28 13.90 -16.90
C ALA A 10 -9.86 14.43 -15.51
N LEU A 11 -10.14 15.70 -15.21
CA LEU A 11 -9.81 16.28 -13.90
C LEU A 11 -10.59 15.59 -12.76
N ALA A 12 -11.87 15.28 -12.96
CA ALA A 12 -12.68 14.60 -11.96
C ALA A 12 -12.14 13.19 -11.67
N PHE A 13 -11.71 12.49 -12.71
CA PHE A 13 -11.07 11.18 -12.56
C PHE A 13 -9.73 11.27 -11.81
N VAL A 14 -8.86 12.21 -12.18
CA VAL A 14 -7.57 12.42 -11.51
C VAL A 14 -7.75 12.74 -10.02
N LEU A 15 -8.65 13.66 -9.68
CA LEU A 15 -8.91 14.03 -8.29
C LEU A 15 -9.51 12.86 -7.49
N SER A 16 -10.39 12.09 -8.11
CA SER A 16 -11.00 10.90 -7.51
C SER A 16 -9.94 9.81 -7.27
N ALA A 17 -9.06 9.55 -8.25
CA ALA A 17 -7.96 8.61 -8.11
C ALA A 17 -6.95 9.05 -7.04
N ALA A 18 -6.64 10.35 -6.96
CA ALA A 18 -5.79 10.90 -5.91
C ALA A 18 -6.42 10.72 -4.52
N LEU A 19 -7.72 10.99 -4.37
CA LEU A 19 -8.45 10.80 -3.11
C LEU A 19 -8.47 9.32 -2.68
N VAL A 20 -8.76 8.41 -3.62
CA VAL A 20 -8.68 6.97 -3.37
C VAL A 20 -7.25 6.58 -2.98
N GLY A 21 -6.24 7.13 -3.67
CA GLY A 21 -4.83 6.93 -3.35
C GLY A 21 -4.47 7.37 -1.94
N LEU A 22 -5.00 8.48 -1.42
CA LEU A 22 -4.81 8.91 -0.03
C LEU A 22 -5.38 7.88 0.96
N LEU A 23 -6.61 7.39 0.70
CA LEU A 23 -7.27 6.39 1.55
C LEU A 23 -6.50 5.06 1.54
N VAL A 24 -6.10 4.60 0.36
CA VAL A 24 -5.28 3.40 0.20
C VAL A 24 -3.93 3.58 0.88
N GLY A 25 -3.29 4.74 0.73
CA GLY A 25 -2.02 5.05 1.40
C GLY A 25 -2.09 4.95 2.92
N SER A 26 -3.22 5.33 3.52
CA SER A 26 -3.45 5.16 4.96
C SER A 26 -3.49 3.68 5.35
N PHE A 27 -4.14 2.83 4.54
CA PHE A 27 -4.08 1.37 4.72
C PHE A 27 -2.68 0.80 4.45
N LEU A 28 -1.93 1.32 3.47
CA LEU A 28 -0.57 0.87 3.19
C LEU A 28 0.36 1.10 4.38
N ASN A 29 0.19 2.17 5.16
CA ASN A 29 0.93 2.34 6.42
C ASN A 29 0.75 1.16 7.39
N VAL A 30 -0.46 0.58 7.44
CA VAL A 30 -0.74 -0.64 8.24
C VAL A 30 0.01 -1.84 7.66
N VAL A 31 -0.04 -2.03 6.34
CA VAL A 31 0.66 -3.13 5.66
C VAL A 31 2.17 -3.04 5.86
N ILE A 32 2.77 -1.87 5.59
CA ILE A 32 4.21 -1.60 5.73
C ILE A 32 4.70 -1.92 7.14
N HIS A 33 3.93 -1.54 8.16
CA HIS A 33 4.32 -1.78 9.54
C HIS A 33 4.09 -3.22 10.00
N ARG A 34 2.91 -3.80 9.70
CA ARG A 34 2.46 -5.06 10.32
C ARG A 34 2.94 -6.30 9.59
N LEU A 35 2.99 -6.27 8.26
CA LEU A 35 3.35 -7.45 7.46
C LEU A 35 4.74 -8.00 7.83
N PRO A 36 5.80 -7.19 7.98
CA PRO A 36 7.12 -7.69 8.36
C PRO A 36 7.15 -8.26 9.78
N VAL A 37 6.35 -7.70 10.69
CA VAL A 37 6.22 -8.21 12.07
C VAL A 37 5.54 -9.58 12.07
N MET A 38 4.48 -9.75 11.27
CA MET A 38 3.80 -11.04 11.12
C MET A 38 4.75 -12.10 10.57
N MET A 39 5.48 -11.79 9.49
CA MET A 39 6.47 -12.71 8.89
C MET A 39 7.55 -13.12 9.90
N ARG A 40 8.07 -12.17 10.70
CA ARG A 40 9.06 -12.49 11.74
C ARG A 40 8.48 -13.42 12.82
N ARG A 41 7.22 -13.25 13.20
CA ARG A 41 6.55 -14.16 14.15
C ARG A 41 6.41 -15.56 13.55
N ASP A 42 5.98 -15.66 12.29
CA ASP A 42 5.82 -16.93 11.59
C ASP A 42 7.15 -17.67 11.43
N TRP A 43 8.21 -16.98 11.01
CA TRP A 43 9.56 -17.55 10.93
C TRP A 43 10.09 -18.03 12.28
N ARG A 44 9.82 -17.27 13.35
CA ARG A 44 10.23 -17.68 14.71
C ARG A 44 9.47 -18.92 15.18
N MET A 45 8.18 -19.05 14.85
CA MET A 45 7.41 -20.26 15.16
C MET A 45 7.98 -21.47 14.42
N GLN A 46 8.21 -21.36 13.10
CA GLN A 46 8.78 -22.44 12.28
C GLN A 46 10.18 -22.86 12.73
N ALA A 47 11.05 -21.89 13.07
CA ALA A 47 12.39 -22.18 13.56
C ALA A 47 12.37 -22.95 14.88
N ARG A 48 11.47 -22.60 15.81
CA ARG A 48 11.32 -23.32 17.09
C ARG A 48 10.79 -24.73 16.89
N GLU A 49 9.82 -24.90 15.99
CA GLU A 49 9.30 -26.21 15.61
C GLU A 49 10.41 -27.09 15.02
N TYR A 50 11.18 -26.57 14.07
CA TYR A 50 12.28 -27.29 13.44
C TYR A 50 13.41 -27.66 14.42
N LEU A 51 13.70 -26.78 15.38
CA LEU A 51 14.73 -27.00 16.41
C LEU A 51 14.19 -27.72 17.66
N GLU A 52 12.94 -28.20 17.64
CA GLU A 52 12.28 -28.90 18.75
C GLU A 52 12.25 -28.11 20.08
N TYR A 53 12.24 -26.79 20.00
CA TYR A 53 12.01 -25.93 21.17
C TYR A 53 10.52 -25.90 21.52
N PRO A 54 10.16 -25.74 22.80
CA PRO A 54 8.76 -25.60 23.20
C PRO A 54 8.11 -24.40 22.48
N PRO A 55 6.83 -24.50 22.09
CA PRO A 55 6.14 -23.40 21.41
C PRO A 55 6.06 -22.18 22.31
N GLU A 56 6.03 -20.99 21.71
CA GLU A 56 5.79 -19.78 22.48
C GLU A 56 4.34 -19.73 22.95
N PRO A 57 4.09 -19.20 24.16
CA PRO A 57 2.74 -19.01 24.64
C PRO A 57 1.95 -18.18 23.63
N ALA A 58 0.73 -18.63 23.33
CA ALA A 58 -0.15 -17.95 22.39
C ALA A 58 -0.43 -16.51 22.89
N GLY A 59 0.17 -15.53 22.22
CA GLY A 59 -0.07 -14.12 22.50
C GLY A 59 -1.39 -13.63 21.91
N GLU A 60 -1.64 -12.33 22.06
CA GLU A 60 -2.77 -11.68 21.41
C GLU A 60 -2.69 -11.80 19.88
N ARG A 61 -3.86 -11.91 19.24
CA ARG A 61 -3.97 -11.99 17.78
C ARG A 61 -3.38 -10.74 17.15
N PHE A 62 -2.41 -10.94 16.26
CA PHE A 62 -1.75 -9.86 15.54
C PHE A 62 -1.81 -10.14 14.04
N ASN A 63 -2.65 -9.37 13.35
CA ASN A 63 -2.80 -9.41 11.90
C ASN A 63 -3.02 -7.99 11.34
N LEU A 64 -3.35 -7.88 10.05
CA LEU A 64 -3.57 -6.59 9.40
C LEU A 64 -4.77 -5.82 9.96
N LEU A 65 -5.77 -6.51 10.52
CA LEU A 65 -7.02 -5.93 11.03
C LEU A 65 -6.99 -5.71 12.56
N LEU A 66 -6.30 -6.58 13.29
CA LEU A 66 -6.30 -6.64 14.76
C LEU A 66 -4.86 -6.62 15.31
N PRO A 67 -4.58 -5.90 16.41
CA PRO A 67 -5.49 -5.00 17.15
C PRO A 67 -5.81 -3.73 16.34
N GLY A 68 -6.77 -2.91 16.80
CA GLY A 68 -7.10 -1.63 16.16
C GLY A 68 -5.91 -0.66 16.15
N SER A 69 -6.04 0.46 15.43
CA SER A 69 -5.03 1.53 15.44
C SER A 69 -5.01 2.19 16.81
N HIS A 70 -3.87 2.13 17.51
CA HIS A 70 -3.71 2.67 18.86
C HIS A 70 -2.43 3.50 18.97
N CYS A 71 -2.43 4.49 19.86
CA CYS A 71 -1.24 5.27 20.15
C CYS A 71 -0.20 4.40 20.89
N PRO A 72 1.05 4.27 20.39
CA PRO A 72 2.07 3.42 21.03
C PRO A 72 2.53 3.95 22.40
N ARG A 73 2.24 5.21 22.74
CA ARG A 73 2.70 5.83 23.99
C ARG A 73 1.67 5.75 25.12
N CYS A 74 0.39 5.87 24.81
CA CYS A 74 -0.67 5.92 25.83
C CYS A 74 -1.76 4.85 25.64
N GLY A 75 -1.70 4.04 24.58
CA GLY A 75 -2.72 3.03 24.28
C GLY A 75 -4.07 3.60 23.84
N HIS A 76 -4.18 4.93 23.63
CA HIS A 76 -5.42 5.56 23.16
C HIS A 76 -5.85 4.94 21.83
N GLU A 77 -7.10 4.49 21.78
CA GLU A 77 -7.72 3.96 20.58
C GLU A 77 -8.02 5.09 19.59
N ILE A 78 -7.40 5.00 18.41
CA ILE A 78 -7.48 6.03 17.38
C ILE A 78 -8.85 5.94 16.72
N ARG A 79 -9.65 7.00 16.88
CA ARG A 79 -11.00 7.10 16.31
C ARG A 79 -10.93 7.25 14.79
N SER A 80 -12.01 6.90 14.09
CA SER A 80 -12.04 6.95 12.61
C SER A 80 -11.70 8.32 12.02
N TRP A 81 -12.08 9.43 12.68
CA TRP A 81 -11.75 10.79 12.23
C TRP A 81 -10.28 11.17 12.48
N GLU A 82 -9.60 10.48 13.39
CA GLU A 82 -8.17 10.62 13.63
C GLU A 82 -7.32 9.83 12.61
N ASN A 83 -7.96 8.96 11.83
CA ASN A 83 -7.35 8.20 10.73
C ASN A 83 -7.64 8.80 9.33
N ILE A 84 -8.21 10.01 9.24
CA ILE A 84 -8.44 10.66 7.94
C ILE A 84 -7.08 11.07 7.33
N PRO A 85 -6.69 10.55 6.16
CA PRO A 85 -5.37 10.77 5.59
C PRO A 85 -5.04 12.26 5.45
N LEU A 86 -3.81 12.65 5.80
CA LEU A 86 -3.27 14.03 5.83
C LEU A 86 -4.00 15.01 6.76
N LEU A 87 -5.34 15.07 6.70
CA LEU A 87 -6.18 16.02 7.41
C LEU A 87 -6.12 15.81 8.92
N SER A 88 -6.14 14.56 9.41
CA SER A 88 -6.06 14.30 10.84
C SER A 88 -4.71 14.72 11.41
N TRP A 89 -3.62 14.43 10.70
CA TRP A 89 -2.27 14.82 11.11
C TRP A 89 -2.11 16.34 11.15
N LEU A 90 -2.59 17.06 10.14
CA LEU A 90 -2.57 18.52 10.10
C LEU A 90 -3.43 19.14 11.22
N ALA A 91 -4.66 18.64 11.41
CA ALA A 91 -5.56 19.12 12.45
C ALA A 91 -5.00 18.90 13.87
N LEU A 92 -4.37 17.75 14.08
CA LEU A 92 -3.71 17.41 15.35
C LEU A 92 -2.29 17.98 15.49
N ARG A 93 -1.79 18.70 14.48
CA ARG A 93 -0.45 19.29 14.40
C ARG A 93 0.67 18.25 14.64
N GLY A 94 0.48 17.06 14.07
CA GLY A 94 1.41 15.94 14.18
C GLY A 94 1.55 15.39 15.59
N LYS A 95 0.51 15.46 16.42
CA LYS A 95 0.51 14.96 17.81
C LYS A 95 -0.69 14.07 18.10
N CYS A 96 -0.56 13.12 19.02
CA CYS A 96 -1.70 12.34 19.50
C CYS A 96 -2.74 13.27 20.17
N SER A 97 -4.03 13.05 19.94
CA SER A 97 -5.11 13.85 20.54
C SER A 97 -5.11 13.78 22.07
N SER A 98 -4.81 12.60 22.63
CA SER A 98 -4.81 12.30 24.06
C SER A 98 -3.49 12.70 24.74
N CYS A 99 -2.38 12.01 24.46
CA CYS A 99 -1.11 12.22 25.18
C CYS A 99 -0.19 13.29 24.59
N LYS A 100 -0.57 13.92 23.47
CA LYS A 100 0.22 14.95 22.75
C LYS A 100 1.62 14.49 22.28
N ALA A 101 1.91 13.20 22.33
CA ALA A 101 3.15 12.65 21.78
C ALA A 101 3.23 12.88 20.26
N PRO A 102 4.43 13.14 19.71
CA PRO A 102 4.59 13.37 18.28
C PRO A 102 4.26 12.12 17.46
N ILE A 103 3.55 12.32 16.34
CA ILE A 103 3.26 11.31 15.32
C ILE A 103 4.25 11.54 14.17
N SER A 104 4.97 10.49 13.77
CA SER A 104 5.97 10.58 12.71
C SER A 104 5.38 11.14 11.41
N ALA A 105 6.11 12.07 10.77
CA ALA A 105 5.74 12.62 9.47
C ALA A 105 5.79 11.57 8.34
N ARG A 106 6.38 10.40 8.59
CA ARG A 106 6.41 9.30 7.63
C ARG A 106 5.02 8.84 7.19
N TYR A 107 4.08 8.75 8.13
CA TYR A 107 2.71 8.30 7.84
C TYR A 107 2.01 9.20 6.81
N PRO A 108 1.91 10.53 7.02
CA PRO A 108 1.31 11.41 6.02
C PRO A 108 2.15 11.51 4.74
N LEU A 109 3.47 11.31 4.79
CA LEU A 109 4.28 11.28 3.55
C LEU A 109 3.94 10.10 2.66
N VAL A 110 3.73 8.90 3.22
CA VAL A 110 3.30 7.72 2.45
C VAL A 110 1.91 7.93 1.87
N GLU A 111 0.98 8.51 2.65
CA GLU A 111 -0.36 8.86 2.18
C GLU A 111 -0.29 9.83 1.00
N LEU A 112 0.47 10.93 1.15
CA LEU A 112 0.64 11.93 0.11
C LEU A 112 1.29 11.33 -1.14
N ALA A 113 2.35 10.54 -1.00
CA ALA A 113 3.00 9.87 -2.12
C ALA A 113 2.02 8.96 -2.85
N CYS A 114 1.22 8.17 -2.13
CA CYS A 114 0.20 7.30 -2.72
C CYS A 114 -0.87 8.10 -3.48
N GLY A 115 -1.36 9.20 -2.90
CA GLY A 115 -2.31 10.10 -3.56
C GLY A 115 -1.75 10.75 -4.82
N LEU A 116 -0.53 11.30 -4.76
CA LEU A 116 0.14 11.95 -5.91
C LEU A 116 0.43 10.96 -7.03
N LEU A 117 0.98 9.79 -6.71
CA LEU A 117 1.25 8.74 -7.71
C LEU A 117 -0.06 8.23 -8.34
N SER A 118 -1.13 8.10 -7.55
CA SER A 118 -2.44 7.71 -8.08
C SER A 118 -3.01 8.75 -9.04
N GLY A 119 -2.89 10.04 -8.69
CA GLY A 119 -3.26 11.14 -9.58
C GLY A 119 -2.43 11.16 -10.87
N TYR A 120 -1.12 10.90 -10.77
CA TYR A 120 -0.23 10.81 -11.92
C TYR A 120 -0.61 9.67 -12.87
N VAL A 121 -0.86 8.46 -12.33
CA VAL A 121 -1.32 7.31 -13.12
C VAL A 121 -2.64 7.62 -13.82
N ALA A 122 -3.60 8.20 -13.10
CA ALA A 122 -4.89 8.57 -13.67
C ALA A 122 -4.79 9.63 -14.77
N TRP A 123 -3.88 10.59 -14.62
CA TRP A 123 -3.61 11.62 -15.63
C TRP A 123 -2.95 11.02 -16.87
N HIS A 124 -1.99 10.10 -16.70
CA HIS A 124 -1.23 9.52 -17.81
C HIS A 124 -2.03 8.50 -18.63
N PHE A 125 -2.78 7.61 -17.97
CA PHE A 125 -3.49 6.50 -18.63
C PHE A 125 -4.98 6.80 -18.91
N GLY A 126 -5.52 7.89 -18.38
CA GLY A 126 -6.93 8.24 -18.49
C GLY A 126 -7.86 7.21 -17.83
N PHE A 127 -9.18 7.38 -18.00
CA PHE A 127 -10.16 6.43 -17.48
C PHE A 127 -10.11 5.13 -18.29
N SER A 128 -9.32 4.16 -17.83
CA SER A 128 -9.04 2.92 -18.55
C SER A 128 -8.74 1.75 -17.60
N TRP A 129 -8.82 0.53 -18.12
CA TRP A 129 -8.48 -0.67 -17.34
C TRP A 129 -6.97 -0.72 -17.04
N GLN A 130 -6.15 -0.18 -17.94
CA GLN A 130 -4.72 0.03 -17.78
C GLN A 130 -4.42 0.93 -16.58
N ALA A 131 -5.17 2.03 -16.41
CA ALA A 131 -5.02 2.90 -15.25
C ALA A 131 -5.30 2.14 -13.94
N GLY A 132 -6.37 1.34 -13.89
CA GLY A 132 -6.69 0.50 -12.73
C GLY A 132 -5.57 -0.49 -12.38
N ALA A 133 -5.04 -1.18 -13.38
CA ALA A 133 -3.90 -2.08 -13.22
C ALA A 133 -2.63 -1.37 -12.72
N MET A 134 -2.32 -0.21 -13.29
CA MET A 134 -1.16 0.59 -12.89
C MET A 134 -1.32 1.19 -11.50
N LEU A 135 -2.53 1.52 -11.06
CA LEU A 135 -2.79 1.94 -9.68
C LEU A 135 -2.48 0.82 -8.69
N LEU A 136 -3.00 -0.40 -8.93
CA LEU A 136 -2.71 -1.56 -8.09
C LEU A 136 -1.22 -1.87 -8.02
N LEU A 137 -0.54 -1.85 -9.17
CA LEU A 137 0.91 -2.03 -9.25
C LEU A 137 1.65 -0.94 -8.45
N THR A 138 1.25 0.32 -8.62
CA THR A 138 1.86 1.46 -7.92
C THR A 138 1.72 1.35 -6.41
N TRP A 139 0.53 1.00 -5.91
CA TRP A 139 0.28 0.81 -4.48
C TRP A 139 1.12 -0.34 -3.91
N GLY A 140 1.20 -1.45 -4.65
CA GLY A 140 2.04 -2.59 -4.30
C GLY A 140 3.53 -2.23 -4.24
N LEU A 141 4.05 -1.57 -5.28
CA LEU A 141 5.44 -1.12 -5.35
C LEU A 141 5.79 -0.13 -4.26
N LEU A 142 4.89 0.82 -3.95
CA LEU A 142 5.09 1.77 -2.87
C LEU A 142 5.20 1.06 -1.51
N ALA A 143 4.31 0.10 -1.24
CA ALA A 143 4.35 -0.69 -0.01
C ALA A 143 5.64 -1.52 0.09
N MET A 144 6.00 -2.24 -0.99
CA MET A 144 7.22 -3.05 -1.02
C MET A 144 8.49 -2.20 -0.89
N SER A 145 8.56 -1.06 -1.58
CA SER A 145 9.70 -0.12 -1.45
C SER A 145 9.86 0.37 -0.02
N MET A 146 8.75 0.63 0.68
CA MET A 146 8.83 1.08 2.07
C MET A 146 9.17 -0.01 3.06
N ILE A 147 8.75 -1.25 2.81
CA ILE A 147 9.16 -2.40 3.61
C ILE A 147 10.65 -2.70 3.36
N ASP A 148 11.11 -2.62 2.11
CA ASP A 148 12.49 -2.85 1.73
C ASP A 148 13.45 -1.84 2.37
N VAL A 149 13.08 -0.55 2.38
CA VAL A 149 13.85 0.50 3.06
C VAL A 149 14.00 0.24 4.56
N ASP A 150 12.98 -0.30 5.22
CA ASP A 150 13.01 -0.53 6.67
C ASP A 150 13.66 -1.86 7.09
N HIS A 151 13.47 -2.89 6.27
CA HIS A 151 13.73 -4.27 6.67
C HIS A 151 14.57 -5.05 5.66
N GLN A 152 14.80 -4.52 4.45
CA GLN A 152 15.47 -5.22 3.36
C GLN A 152 14.80 -6.58 3.05
N LEU A 153 13.47 -6.60 3.16
CA LEU A 153 12.63 -7.77 2.94
C LEU A 153 11.66 -7.50 1.79
N LEU A 154 11.53 -8.46 0.88
CA LEU A 154 10.50 -8.48 -0.15
C LEU A 154 9.46 -9.55 0.19
N PRO A 155 8.25 -9.16 0.68
CA PRO A 155 7.26 -10.13 1.08
C PRO A 155 6.61 -10.79 -0.14
N ASP A 156 6.76 -12.12 -0.25
CA ASP A 156 6.14 -12.91 -1.32
C ASP A 156 4.62 -12.73 -1.40
N ALA A 157 3.97 -12.45 -0.26
CA ALA A 157 2.55 -12.12 -0.17
C ALA A 157 2.14 -10.87 -0.96
N LEU A 158 3.08 -9.98 -1.32
CA LEU A 158 2.87 -8.86 -2.24
C LEU A 158 3.45 -9.13 -3.62
N VAL A 159 4.66 -9.71 -3.68
CA VAL A 159 5.37 -9.94 -4.95
C VAL A 159 4.60 -10.92 -5.85
N LEU A 160 4.21 -12.08 -5.32
CA LEU A 160 3.60 -13.14 -6.14
C LEU A 160 2.25 -12.73 -6.72
N PRO A 161 1.31 -12.12 -5.96
CA PRO A 161 0.05 -11.66 -6.53
C PRO A 161 0.24 -10.59 -7.62
N LEU A 162 1.17 -9.65 -7.43
CA LEU A 162 1.44 -8.60 -8.41
C LEU A 162 2.09 -9.16 -9.68
N LEU A 163 3.02 -10.10 -9.53
CA LEU A 163 3.65 -10.80 -10.64
C LEU A 163 2.61 -11.54 -11.49
N TRP A 164 1.79 -12.38 -10.85
CA TRP A 164 0.74 -13.14 -11.54
C TRP A 164 -0.29 -12.23 -12.19
N LEU A 165 -0.72 -11.17 -11.50
CA LEU A 165 -1.63 -10.17 -12.07
C LEU A 165 -1.01 -9.51 -13.31
N GLY A 166 0.26 -9.11 -13.25
CA GLY A 166 0.96 -8.51 -14.39
C GLY A 166 1.03 -9.45 -15.59
N LEU A 167 1.34 -10.73 -15.37
CA LEU A 167 1.37 -11.75 -16.43
C LEU A 167 0.00 -11.95 -17.06
N ILE A 168 -1.06 -12.08 -16.25
CA ILE A 168 -2.43 -12.27 -16.74
C ILE A 168 -2.87 -11.05 -17.55
N LEU A 169 -2.65 -9.83 -17.05
CA LEU A 169 -3.06 -8.61 -17.77
C LEU A 169 -2.27 -8.43 -19.07
N ASN A 170 -1.01 -8.85 -19.11
CA ASN A 170 -0.21 -8.81 -20.34
C ASN A 170 -0.75 -9.78 -21.40
N ASP A 171 -1.18 -10.99 -20.99
CA ASP A 171 -1.80 -11.98 -21.86
C ASP A 171 -3.07 -11.43 -22.54
N PHE A 172 -3.86 -10.62 -21.82
CA PHE A 172 -5.01 -9.91 -22.39
C PHE A 172 -4.66 -8.71 -23.29
N GLY A 173 -3.38 -8.45 -23.56
CA GLY A 173 -2.94 -7.36 -24.44
C GLY A 173 -3.19 -5.96 -23.89
N LEU A 174 -3.39 -5.81 -22.57
CA LEU A 174 -3.60 -4.49 -21.94
C LEU A 174 -2.35 -3.60 -21.99
N PHE A 175 -1.18 -4.22 -22.12
CA PHE A 175 0.13 -3.57 -22.16
C PHE A 175 0.92 -4.02 -23.41
N VAL A 176 2.21 -3.68 -23.43
CA VAL A 176 3.16 -4.05 -24.50
C VAL A 176 3.29 -5.57 -24.61
N SER A 177 3.22 -6.13 -25.82
CA SER A 177 3.39 -7.57 -26.02
C SER A 177 4.78 -8.03 -25.57
N LEU A 178 4.90 -9.26 -25.05
CA LEU A 178 6.18 -9.81 -24.61
C LEU A 178 7.25 -9.75 -25.73
N GLU A 179 6.85 -10.00 -26.97
CA GLU A 179 7.74 -9.92 -28.14
C GLU A 179 8.29 -8.50 -28.35
N SER A 180 7.44 -7.47 -28.23
CA SER A 180 7.88 -6.08 -28.37
C SER A 180 8.63 -5.57 -27.15
N ALA A 181 8.35 -6.06 -25.95
CA ALA A 181 9.12 -5.74 -24.74
C ALA A 181 10.53 -6.36 -24.78
N LEU A 182 10.68 -7.59 -25.27
CA LEU A 182 11.96 -8.29 -25.36
C LEU A 182 12.79 -7.86 -26.57
N TRP A 183 12.16 -7.71 -27.73
CA TRP A 183 12.85 -7.47 -29.01
C TRP A 183 12.68 -6.06 -29.57
N GLY A 184 11.86 -5.20 -28.96
CA GLY A 184 11.59 -3.84 -29.46
C GLY A 184 12.83 -2.95 -29.55
N ARG A 185 13.87 -3.21 -28.75
CA ARG A 185 15.16 -2.51 -28.88
C ARG A 185 16.05 -3.06 -29.99
N TRP A 186 15.82 -4.30 -30.42
CA TRP A 186 16.55 -4.95 -31.51
C TRP A 186 15.91 -4.72 -32.88
N ARG A 187 14.58 -4.61 -32.92
CA ARG A 187 13.81 -4.24 -34.11
C ARG A 187 13.47 -2.74 -34.03
N GLY A 188 14.47 -1.89 -34.28
CA GLY A 188 14.27 -0.45 -34.29
C GLY A 188 13.19 -0.03 -35.30
N THR A 189 12.11 0.54 -34.78
CA THR A 189 11.14 1.38 -35.51
C THR A 189 10.74 2.52 -34.59
#